data_AF-A0AAV0PNU4-F1
#
_entry.id   AF-A0AAV0PNU4-F1
#
_cell.length_a   1.000
_cell.length_b   1.000
_cell.length_c   1.000
_cell.angle_alpha   90.00
_cell.angle_beta   90.00
_cell.angle_gamma   90.00
#
_symmetry.space_group_name_H-M   'P 1'
#
loop_
_entity.id
_entity.type
_entity.pdbx_description
1 polymer ?
#
loop_
_entity_poly.entity_id
_entity_poly.type
_entity_poly.pdbx_seq_one_letter_code
_entity_poly.pdbx_strand_id
1 'polypeptide(L)'
;MGKIQLPAIIHVVAVLVSAIVITIPATVVVAVPLGRLVTPEFFNNIRNKAGSNCKGKHFYTRRAFLKAAKSYPRFGHLDSVEESKREIAAFFAHVSHETGDLCYTEEIERGTYCDSSAVANPCAPGRQYYGRGPLQLSWNYNYGECGKANGFDGLRNPDIVARDPVVTWKSALWFWSTSVRPTERKGFGETIHKINGMECNHGNTDEVEDRAGTGCKGKTFYTRAALLTAARAYPRFGNLDTALWSKREIAAFFAHVTHETGHFCYVEEIARNTYCSPSSQYPCAPGKKYYGRGPIQLTWNYNYGACGKANNFDGLKNPDIVAKNAVIAWKTGLWFWMKSVRPVVKQGFGATIRRVNGGECNGGSPAAVAARVKYYRAYCRSFGITPGPNISC
;
A
#
# COMPACT_ATOMS: atom_id res chain seq x y z
N MET A 1 51.70 22.88 -63.72
CA MET A 1 50.83 21.79 -64.24
C MET A 1 50.59 20.80 -63.12
N GLY A 2 49.31 20.48 -62.88
CA GLY A 2 48.76 20.17 -61.56
C GLY A 2 49.26 18.88 -60.88
N LYS A 3 49.37 18.95 -59.55
CA LYS A 3 49.32 17.79 -58.66
C LYS A 3 47.98 17.84 -57.92
N ILE A 4 47.06 16.96 -58.30
CA ILE A 4 45.77 16.75 -57.64
C ILE A 4 46.00 15.75 -56.52
N GLN A 5 45.67 16.16 -55.30
CA GLN A 5 45.68 15.38 -54.09
C GLN A 5 44.27 14.78 -53.91
N LEU A 6 44.13 13.46 -54.03
CA LEU A 6 42.87 12.73 -53.82
C LEU A 6 42.60 12.53 -52.31
N PRO A 7 41.41 12.89 -51.78
CA PRO A 7 41.02 12.53 -50.43
C PRO A 7 40.30 11.18 -50.37
N ALA A 8 40.47 10.52 -49.23
CA ALA A 8 39.98 9.20 -48.88
C ALA A 8 38.45 9.08 -48.87
N ILE A 9 37.92 7.99 -49.44
CA ILE A 9 36.50 7.62 -49.35
C ILE A 9 36.32 6.64 -48.19
N ILE A 10 35.85 7.15 -47.07
CA ILE A 10 35.35 6.38 -45.93
C ILE A 10 33.98 5.79 -46.33
N HIS A 11 33.87 4.47 -46.45
CA HIS A 11 32.57 3.80 -46.55
C HIS A 11 31.97 3.65 -45.15
N VAL A 12 31.10 4.59 -44.77
CA VAL A 12 30.18 4.40 -43.63
C VAL A 12 28.99 3.58 -44.12
N VAL A 13 28.91 2.33 -43.70
CA VAL A 13 27.69 1.52 -43.85
C VAL A 13 26.66 2.05 -42.85
N ALA A 14 25.72 2.87 -43.33
CA ALA A 14 24.56 3.29 -42.55
C ALA A 14 23.55 2.12 -42.47
N VAL A 15 23.59 1.36 -41.37
CA VAL A 15 22.49 0.47 -41.01
C VAL A 15 21.34 1.35 -40.49
N LEU A 16 20.33 1.58 -41.33
CA LEU A 16 19.06 2.16 -40.94
C LEU A 16 18.35 1.21 -39.96
N VAL A 17 18.54 1.42 -38.66
CA VAL A 17 17.68 0.82 -37.64
C VAL A 17 16.41 1.66 -37.60
N SER A 18 15.38 1.25 -38.34
CA SER A 18 14.03 1.78 -38.15
C SER A 18 13.59 1.45 -36.72
N ALA A 19 13.66 2.44 -35.83
CA ALA A 19 13.06 2.35 -34.51
C ALA A 19 11.54 2.23 -34.69
N ILE A 20 11.02 1.00 -34.66
CA ILE A 20 9.60 0.77 -34.46
C ILE A 20 9.31 1.24 -33.04
N VAL A 21 8.86 2.49 -32.92
CA VAL A 21 8.23 2.99 -31.70
C VAL A 21 6.92 2.23 -31.57
N ILE A 22 6.94 1.12 -30.84
CA ILE A 22 5.73 0.46 -30.37
C ILE A 22 5.12 1.45 -29.38
N THR A 23 4.20 2.28 -29.85
CA THR A 23 3.28 3.01 -29.00
C THR A 23 2.40 1.97 -28.32
N ILE A 24 2.78 1.59 -27.09
CA ILE A 24 1.89 0.83 -26.23
C ILE A 24 0.65 1.72 -26.08
N PRO A 25 -0.55 1.29 -26.52
CA PRO A 25 -1.74 2.09 -26.32
C PRO A 25 -1.88 2.28 -24.81
N ALA A 26 -1.90 3.54 -24.37
CA ALA A 26 -2.21 3.86 -22.99
C ALA A 26 -3.51 3.13 -22.66
N THR A 27 -3.46 2.18 -21.73
CA THR A 27 -4.66 1.53 -21.22
C THR A 27 -5.58 2.64 -20.77
N VAL A 28 -6.67 2.85 -21.49
CA VAL A 28 -7.74 3.75 -21.09
C VAL A 28 -8.31 3.15 -19.81
N VAL A 29 -7.85 3.64 -18.67
CA VAL A 29 -8.47 3.32 -17.39
C VAL A 29 -9.85 3.96 -17.47
N VAL A 30 -10.87 3.16 -17.74
CA VAL A 30 -12.25 3.63 -17.75
C VAL A 30 -12.55 4.12 -16.34
N ALA A 31 -12.57 5.44 -16.16
CA ALA A 31 -12.86 6.07 -14.89
C ALA A 31 -14.27 5.64 -14.46
N VAL A 32 -14.37 4.88 -13.38
CA VAL A 32 -15.68 4.47 -12.84
C VAL A 32 -16.33 5.71 -12.23
N PRO A 33 -17.58 6.05 -12.60
CA PRO A 33 -18.27 7.20 -12.00
C PRO A 33 -18.30 7.08 -10.48
N LEU A 34 -18.00 8.17 -9.76
CA LEU A 34 -17.94 8.17 -8.29
C LEU A 34 -19.22 7.61 -7.64
N GLY A 35 -20.39 7.87 -8.24
CA GLY A 35 -21.67 7.32 -7.77
C GLY A 35 -21.78 5.79 -7.84
N ARG A 36 -21.00 5.12 -8.69
CA ARG A 36 -20.94 3.64 -8.72
C ARG A 36 -19.99 3.07 -7.66
N LEU A 37 -19.02 3.86 -7.20
CA LEU A 37 -18.11 3.47 -6.11
C LEU A 37 -18.74 3.75 -4.74
N VAL A 38 -19.30 4.94 -4.57
CA VAL A 38 -20.08 5.33 -3.38
C VAL A 38 -21.53 4.94 -3.64
N THR A 39 -21.88 3.67 -3.44
CA THR A 39 -23.25 3.18 -3.63
C THR A 39 -24.18 3.69 -2.52
N PRO A 40 -25.51 3.66 -2.71
CA PRO A 40 -26.46 3.92 -1.62
C PRO A 40 -26.22 3.01 -0.42
N GLU A 41 -25.96 1.72 -0.66
CA GLU A 41 -25.66 0.74 0.39
C GLU A 41 -24.40 1.11 1.18
N PHE A 42 -23.28 1.39 0.51
CA PHE A 42 -22.03 1.80 1.16
C PHE A 42 -22.25 3.02 2.07
N PHE A 43 -22.89 4.07 1.54
CA PHE A 43 -23.12 5.30 2.29
C PHE A 43 -24.08 5.08 3.47
N ASN A 44 -25.16 4.33 3.25
CA ASN A 44 -26.14 4.02 4.29
C ASN A 44 -25.55 3.13 5.39
N ASN A 45 -24.65 2.20 5.06
CA ASN A 45 -23.99 1.35 6.04
C ASN A 45 -23.14 2.15 7.04
N ILE A 46 -22.51 3.24 6.62
CA ILE A 46 -21.81 4.15 7.53
C ILE A 46 -22.85 4.86 8.42
N ARG A 47 -23.78 5.58 7.78
CA ARG A 47 -24.78 6.40 8.47
C ARG A 47 -25.67 5.62 9.44
N ASN A 48 -25.91 4.34 9.16
CA ASN A 48 -26.77 3.49 9.99
C ASN A 48 -26.09 3.02 11.29
N LYS A 49 -24.78 3.18 11.43
CA LYS A 49 -24.07 2.94 12.70
C LYS A 49 -24.39 4.00 13.74
N ALA A 50 -24.62 5.24 13.32
CA ALA A 50 -25.07 6.30 14.20
C ALA A 50 -26.46 6.00 14.78
N GLY A 51 -26.73 6.50 15.99
CA GLY A 51 -28.03 6.39 16.65
C GLY A 51 -29.18 6.97 15.83
N SER A 52 -30.41 6.48 16.02
CA SER A 52 -31.60 6.98 15.31
C SER A 52 -31.90 8.47 15.57
N ASN A 53 -31.52 8.98 16.74
CA ASN A 53 -31.69 10.36 17.17
C ASN A 53 -30.59 11.33 16.66
N CYS A 54 -29.59 10.84 15.92
CA CYS A 54 -28.51 11.66 15.43
C CYS A 54 -28.97 12.69 14.39
N LYS A 55 -28.73 13.98 14.67
CA LYS A 55 -29.04 15.12 13.78
C LYS A 55 -28.47 14.91 12.36
N GLY A 56 -27.27 14.35 12.26
CA GLY A 56 -26.57 14.09 11.01
C GLY A 56 -27.27 13.11 10.06
N LYS A 57 -28.17 12.23 10.54
CA LYS A 57 -28.85 11.23 9.69
C LYS A 57 -29.67 11.84 8.56
N HIS A 58 -30.31 12.99 8.82
CA HIS A 58 -31.11 13.70 7.83
C HIS A 58 -30.32 14.80 7.10
N PHE A 59 -29.24 15.26 7.71
CA PHE A 59 -28.37 16.30 7.15
C PHE A 59 -27.39 15.74 6.11
N TYR A 60 -26.64 14.69 6.46
CA TYR A 60 -25.67 14.08 5.57
C TYR A 60 -26.35 13.13 4.58
N THR A 61 -26.46 13.59 3.33
CA THR A 61 -27.03 12.77 2.25
C THR A 61 -26.01 12.45 1.18
N ARG A 62 -26.07 11.21 0.66
CA ARG A 62 -25.29 10.79 -0.51
C ARG A 62 -25.50 11.70 -1.71
N ARG A 63 -26.73 12.20 -1.90
CA ARG A 63 -27.06 13.15 -2.98
C ARG A 63 -26.28 14.45 -2.84
N ALA A 64 -26.21 15.01 -1.64
CA ALA A 64 -25.45 16.22 -1.39
C ALA A 64 -23.94 15.98 -1.56
N PHE A 65 -23.42 14.84 -1.08
CA PHE A 65 -22.04 14.41 -1.31
C PHE A 65 -21.71 14.36 -2.81
N LEU A 66 -22.49 13.63 -3.61
CA LEU A 66 -22.26 13.53 -5.05
C LEU A 66 -22.41 14.87 -5.78
N LYS A 67 -23.28 15.76 -5.30
CA LYS A 67 -23.40 17.12 -5.84
C LYS A 67 -22.16 17.95 -5.54
N ALA A 68 -21.63 17.89 -4.31
CA ALA A 68 -20.40 18.57 -3.91
C ALA A 68 -19.17 18.02 -4.65
N ALA A 69 -19.08 16.70 -4.82
CA ALA A 69 -17.97 16.03 -5.50
C ALA A 69 -17.77 16.49 -6.96
N LYS A 70 -18.80 17.01 -7.62
CA LYS A 70 -18.66 17.62 -8.96
C LYS A 70 -17.71 18.81 -8.98
N SER A 71 -17.52 19.51 -7.86
CA SER A 71 -16.53 20.60 -7.72
C SER A 71 -15.10 20.09 -7.51
N TYR A 72 -14.92 18.78 -7.26
CA TYR A 72 -13.63 18.15 -6.99
C TYR A 72 -13.41 16.93 -7.92
N PRO A 73 -13.33 17.14 -9.25
CA PRO A 73 -13.36 16.05 -10.24
C PRO A 73 -12.18 15.09 -10.16
N ARG A 74 -11.11 15.43 -9.44
CA ARG A 74 -9.98 14.52 -9.22
C ARG A 74 -10.22 13.55 -8.05
N PHE A 75 -11.15 13.83 -7.14
CA PHE A 75 -11.39 12.98 -5.97
C PHE A 75 -12.04 11.65 -6.38
N GLY A 76 -11.50 10.53 -5.90
CA GLY A 76 -11.99 9.19 -6.27
C GLY A 76 -11.72 8.86 -7.75
N HIS A 77 -10.76 9.56 -8.36
CA HIS A 77 -10.34 9.40 -9.75
C HIS A 77 -8.80 9.39 -9.79
N LEU A 78 -8.22 8.29 -9.33
CA LEU A 78 -6.78 8.00 -9.32
C LEU A 78 -6.37 7.06 -10.47
N ASP A 79 -5.09 6.70 -10.53
CA ASP A 79 -4.45 5.97 -11.62
C ASP A 79 -5.05 4.55 -11.82
N SER A 80 -5.82 4.05 -10.84
CA SER A 80 -6.62 2.83 -10.97
C SER A 80 -7.93 2.90 -10.18
N VAL A 81 -8.88 2.02 -10.53
CA VAL A 81 -10.14 1.82 -9.78
C VAL A 81 -9.86 1.44 -8.33
N GLU A 82 -8.83 0.63 -8.07
CA GLU A 82 -8.49 0.19 -6.72
C GLU A 82 -7.86 1.32 -5.88
N GLU A 83 -7.06 2.19 -6.48
CA GLU A 83 -6.60 3.42 -5.81
C GLU A 83 -7.77 4.36 -5.52
N SER A 84 -8.66 4.54 -6.48
CA SER A 84 -9.86 5.37 -6.30
C SER A 84 -10.74 4.87 -5.15
N LYS A 85 -10.93 3.54 -5.04
CA LYS A 85 -11.63 2.93 -3.90
C LYS A 85 -10.90 3.15 -2.57
N ARG A 86 -9.57 3.11 -2.56
CA ARG A 86 -8.76 3.37 -1.36
C ARG A 86 -8.90 4.81 -0.89
N GLU A 87 -8.84 5.79 -1.81
CA GLU A 87 -9.05 7.20 -1.46
C GLU A 87 -10.44 7.43 -0.87
N ILE A 88 -11.47 6.88 -1.50
CA ILE A 88 -12.86 6.96 -1.01
C ILE A 88 -12.99 6.30 0.36
N ALA A 89 -12.43 5.11 0.56
CA ALA A 89 -12.49 4.42 1.83
C ALA A 89 -11.74 5.18 2.93
N ALA A 90 -10.56 5.71 2.65
CA ALA A 90 -9.79 6.52 3.59
C ALA A 90 -10.54 7.79 3.99
N PHE A 91 -11.07 8.54 3.01
CA PHE A 91 -11.89 9.73 3.25
C PHE A 91 -13.09 9.42 4.14
N PHE A 92 -13.88 8.38 3.82
CA PHE A 92 -15.06 8.05 4.62
C PHE A 92 -14.72 7.44 5.99
N ALA A 93 -13.55 6.81 6.16
CA ALA A 93 -13.09 6.36 7.48
C ALA A 93 -12.85 7.55 8.41
N HIS A 94 -12.13 8.57 7.95
CA HIS A 94 -11.95 9.82 8.68
C HIS A 94 -13.28 10.50 8.95
N VAL A 95 -14.13 10.64 7.93
CA VAL A 95 -15.47 11.22 8.13
C VAL A 95 -16.26 10.50 9.21
N SER A 96 -16.20 9.17 9.24
CA SER A 96 -16.89 8.37 10.25
C SER A 96 -16.34 8.65 11.65
N HIS A 97 -15.02 8.68 11.80
CA HIS A 97 -14.36 8.99 13.08
C HIS A 97 -14.71 10.40 13.57
N GLU A 98 -14.49 11.41 12.73
CA GLU A 98 -14.64 12.83 13.03
C GLU A 98 -16.09 13.27 13.33
N THR A 99 -17.08 12.47 12.91
CA THR A 99 -18.50 12.82 13.08
C THR A 99 -19.28 11.81 13.93
N GLY A 100 -18.64 10.75 14.43
CA GLY A 100 -19.34 9.64 15.07
C GLY A 100 -20.32 8.96 14.10
N ASP A 101 -19.79 8.44 12.98
CA ASP A 101 -20.52 7.78 11.89
C ASP A 101 -21.63 8.66 11.27
N LEU A 102 -21.31 9.92 10.95
CA LEU A 102 -22.23 10.93 10.42
C LEU A 102 -23.34 11.33 11.41
N CYS A 103 -23.05 11.33 12.71
CA CYS A 103 -23.99 11.76 13.74
C CYS A 103 -23.96 13.28 13.97
N TYR A 104 -22.76 13.85 14.12
CA TYR A 104 -22.56 15.24 14.52
C TYR A 104 -22.28 16.13 13.31
N THR A 105 -22.98 17.27 13.23
CA THR A 105 -22.74 18.29 12.19
C THR A 105 -21.69 19.32 12.58
N GLU A 106 -21.40 19.37 13.87
CA GLU A 106 -20.57 20.36 14.55
C GLU A 106 -19.86 19.66 15.71
N GLU A 107 -18.70 20.17 16.09
CA GLU A 107 -17.97 19.78 17.29
C GLU A 107 -18.84 19.90 18.55
N ILE A 108 -18.65 18.95 19.48
CA ILE A 108 -19.38 18.89 20.75
C ILE A 108 -18.78 19.92 21.72
N GLU A 109 -17.47 19.89 21.92
CA GLU A 109 -16.74 20.80 22.81
C GLU A 109 -16.26 22.03 22.04
N ARG A 110 -17.14 23.01 21.89
CA ARG A 110 -16.89 24.17 21.02
C ARG A 110 -15.88 25.14 21.61
N GLY A 111 -14.83 25.43 20.84
CA GLY A 111 -13.91 26.54 21.07
C GLY A 111 -14.17 27.74 20.15
N THR A 112 -13.44 28.84 20.36
CA THR A 112 -13.49 29.99 19.44
C THR A 112 -12.76 29.72 18.13
N TYR A 113 -11.62 29.02 18.19
CA TYR A 113 -10.75 28.70 17.05
C TYR A 113 -10.46 29.93 16.17
N CYS A 114 -10.15 31.05 16.80
CA CYS A 114 -9.78 32.29 16.13
C CYS A 114 -8.28 32.51 16.32
N ASP A 115 -7.53 32.50 15.23
CA ASP A 115 -6.15 32.95 15.18
C ASP A 115 -6.11 34.39 14.68
N SER A 116 -5.87 35.33 15.59
CA SER A 116 -5.78 36.77 15.28
C SER A 116 -4.56 37.12 14.43
N SER A 117 -3.55 36.24 14.34
CA SER A 117 -2.36 36.46 13.52
C SER A 117 -2.60 36.16 12.03
N ALA A 118 -3.69 35.47 11.68
CA ALA A 118 -4.06 35.15 10.30
C ALA A 118 -4.68 36.35 9.57
N VAL A 119 -3.85 37.36 9.27
CA VAL A 119 -4.27 38.65 8.69
C VAL A 119 -5.07 38.54 7.38
N ALA A 120 -4.82 37.52 6.57
CA ALA A 120 -5.54 37.29 5.30
C ALA A 120 -6.97 36.74 5.50
N ASN A 121 -7.28 36.24 6.70
CA ASN A 121 -8.55 35.64 7.05
C ASN A 121 -8.95 36.09 8.48
N PRO A 122 -9.21 37.39 8.69
CA PRO A 122 -9.44 37.92 10.02
C PRO A 122 -10.71 37.33 10.66
N CYS A 123 -10.69 37.19 11.98
CA CYS A 123 -11.87 36.75 12.71
C CYS A 123 -12.97 37.81 12.64
N ALA A 124 -14.15 37.41 12.17
CA ALA A 124 -15.30 38.29 12.14
C ALA A 124 -15.88 38.48 13.57
N PRO A 125 -16.33 39.68 13.94
CA PRO A 125 -16.91 39.94 15.26
C PRO A 125 -18.05 38.95 15.60
N GLY A 126 -17.99 38.38 16.80
CA GLY A 126 -19.00 37.43 17.30
C GLY A 126 -19.04 36.08 16.59
N ARG A 127 -18.06 35.75 15.73
CA ARG A 127 -17.99 34.46 15.03
C ARG A 127 -17.00 33.51 15.68
N GLN A 128 -17.34 32.23 15.61
CA GLN A 128 -16.53 31.12 16.12
C GLN A 128 -16.33 30.09 15.02
N TYR A 129 -15.12 29.55 14.96
CA TYR A 129 -14.64 28.68 13.89
C TYR A 129 -14.32 27.26 14.39
N TYR A 130 -15.11 26.77 15.36
CA TYR A 130 -15.06 25.37 15.80
C TYR A 130 -15.39 24.40 14.67
N GLY A 131 -15.12 23.12 14.93
CA GLY A 131 -15.27 22.05 13.94
C GLY A 131 -16.69 21.98 13.40
N ARG A 132 -16.82 22.00 12.07
CA ARG A 132 -18.09 21.74 11.39
C ARG A 132 -17.91 20.86 10.18
N GLY A 133 -18.92 20.04 9.92
CA GLY A 133 -18.97 19.18 8.74
C GLY A 133 -18.12 17.91 8.86
N PRO A 134 -18.00 17.14 7.75
CA PRO A 134 -17.50 15.77 7.77
C PRO A 134 -16.06 15.57 8.24
N LEU A 135 -15.20 16.59 8.11
CA LEU A 135 -13.81 16.55 8.57
C LEU A 135 -13.51 17.71 9.54
N GLN A 136 -14.52 18.13 10.32
CA GLN A 136 -14.42 19.16 11.36
C GLN A 136 -13.59 20.39 10.92
N LEU A 137 -14.08 21.11 9.91
CA LEU A 137 -13.40 22.33 9.45
C LEU A 137 -13.30 23.31 10.62
N SER A 138 -12.07 23.61 11.05
CA SER A 138 -11.76 24.46 12.19
C SER A 138 -10.79 25.56 11.82
N TRP A 139 -10.80 26.65 12.58
CA TRP A 139 -9.99 27.86 12.41
C TRP A 139 -10.41 28.83 11.30
N ASN A 140 -10.40 30.12 11.62
CA ASN A 140 -10.74 31.24 10.73
C ASN A 140 -10.03 31.17 9.38
N TYR A 141 -8.74 30.83 9.35
CA TYR A 141 -7.99 30.73 8.10
C TYR A 141 -8.51 29.61 7.18
N ASN A 142 -8.89 28.44 7.74
CA ASN A 142 -9.46 27.36 6.95
C ASN A 142 -10.87 27.71 6.46
N TYR A 143 -11.69 28.33 7.31
CA TYR A 143 -13.02 28.81 6.90
C TYR A 143 -12.93 29.85 5.77
N GLY A 144 -12.02 30.80 5.89
CA GLY A 144 -11.80 31.84 4.87
C GLY A 144 -11.35 31.25 3.54
N GLU A 145 -10.30 30.41 3.53
CA GLU A 145 -9.80 29.79 2.30
C GLU A 145 -10.79 28.79 1.68
N CYS A 146 -11.45 27.98 2.51
CA CYS A 146 -12.51 27.07 2.05
C CYS A 146 -13.68 27.85 1.43
N GLY A 147 -14.10 28.94 2.07
CA GLY A 147 -15.17 29.81 1.60
C GLY A 147 -14.86 30.42 0.23
N LYS A 148 -13.65 30.97 0.07
CA LYS A 148 -13.14 31.49 -1.21
C LYS A 148 -13.19 30.41 -2.29
N ALA A 149 -12.72 29.20 -2.00
CA ALA A 149 -12.68 28.10 -2.97
C ALA A 149 -14.06 27.58 -3.38
N ASN A 150 -15.07 27.71 -2.51
CA ASN A 150 -16.38 27.07 -2.71
C ASN A 150 -17.55 28.03 -2.92
N GLY A 151 -17.30 29.32 -2.88
CA GLY A 151 -18.29 30.37 -3.11
C GLY A 151 -19.22 30.61 -1.91
N PHE A 152 -18.69 30.59 -0.69
CA PHE A 152 -19.44 30.99 0.51
C PHE A 152 -18.61 31.90 1.43
N ASP A 153 -19.26 32.76 2.21
CA ASP A 153 -18.56 33.61 3.20
C ASP A 153 -18.26 32.79 4.47
N GLY A 154 -17.11 32.14 4.50
CA GLY A 154 -16.68 31.34 5.65
C GLY A 154 -16.33 32.17 6.88
N LEU A 155 -15.98 33.45 6.72
CA LEU A 155 -15.58 34.30 7.84
C LEU A 155 -16.78 34.90 8.57
N ARG A 156 -17.76 35.44 7.83
CA ARG A 156 -18.96 36.07 8.41
C ARG A 156 -20.12 35.10 8.59
N ASN A 157 -20.13 33.95 7.92
CA ASN A 157 -21.17 32.93 8.03
C ASN A 157 -20.60 31.51 8.16
N PRO A 158 -19.73 31.22 9.16
CA PRO A 158 -19.12 29.90 9.31
C PRO A 158 -20.14 28.78 9.53
N ASP A 159 -21.29 29.05 10.16
CA ASP A 159 -22.29 27.99 10.40
C ASP A 159 -22.96 27.48 9.12
N ILE A 160 -22.75 28.11 7.96
CA ILE A 160 -23.25 27.57 6.69
C ILE A 160 -22.73 26.14 6.44
N VAL A 161 -21.54 25.81 6.94
CA VAL A 161 -20.94 24.47 6.85
C VAL A 161 -21.80 23.42 7.60
N ALA A 162 -22.54 23.81 8.63
CA ALA A 162 -23.44 22.94 9.38
C ALA A 162 -24.93 23.10 9.02
N ARG A 163 -25.26 24.05 8.12
CA ARG A 163 -26.65 24.35 7.70
C ARG A 163 -26.96 23.93 6.26
N ASP A 164 -25.95 23.91 5.38
CA ASP A 164 -26.12 23.49 3.98
C ASP A 164 -25.41 22.15 3.71
N PRO A 165 -26.17 21.08 3.38
CA PRO A 165 -25.59 19.77 3.11
C PRO A 165 -24.63 19.69 1.91
N VAL A 166 -24.69 20.60 0.95
CA VAL A 166 -23.74 20.63 -0.17
C VAL A 166 -22.47 21.35 0.26
N VAL A 167 -22.59 22.47 0.96
CA VAL A 167 -21.44 23.22 1.49
C VAL A 167 -20.66 22.39 2.51
N THR A 168 -21.34 21.60 3.35
CA THR A 168 -20.69 20.69 4.31
C THR A 168 -19.78 19.67 3.61
N TRP A 169 -20.22 19.10 2.48
CA TRP A 169 -19.39 18.14 1.74
C TRP A 169 -18.29 18.83 0.95
N LYS A 170 -18.57 20.03 0.43
CA LYS A 170 -17.56 20.86 -0.24
C LYS A 170 -16.41 21.21 0.70
N SER A 171 -16.67 21.51 1.98
CA SER A 171 -15.59 21.82 2.93
C SER A 171 -14.70 20.61 3.20
N ALA A 172 -15.28 19.43 3.39
CA ALA A 172 -14.51 18.19 3.58
C ALA A 172 -13.70 17.82 2.32
N LEU A 173 -14.31 17.89 1.14
CA LEU A 173 -13.63 17.60 -0.12
C LEU A 173 -12.53 18.62 -0.44
N TRP A 174 -12.74 19.89 -0.10
CA TRP A 174 -11.71 20.92 -0.16
C TRP A 174 -10.51 20.54 0.68
N PHE A 175 -10.72 20.34 1.99
CA PHE A 175 -9.65 20.04 2.92
C PHE A 175 -8.91 18.75 2.56
N TRP A 176 -9.66 17.70 2.18
CA TRP A 176 -9.07 16.46 1.68
C TRP A 176 -8.17 16.72 0.46
N SER A 177 -8.69 17.43 -0.54
CA SER A 177 -7.99 17.63 -1.81
C SER A 177 -6.74 18.50 -1.67
N THR A 178 -6.77 19.51 -0.79
CA THR A 178 -5.68 20.48 -0.62
C THR A 178 -4.64 20.01 0.40
N SER A 179 -5.07 19.38 1.50
CA SER A 179 -4.22 19.10 2.65
C SER A 179 -3.87 17.62 2.79
N VAL A 180 -4.82 16.70 2.58
CA VAL A 180 -4.69 15.29 2.96
C VAL A 180 -4.23 14.41 1.80
N ARG A 181 -4.86 14.55 0.63
CA ARG A 181 -4.55 13.75 -0.56
C ARG A 181 -3.06 13.74 -0.95
N PRO A 182 -2.29 14.85 -0.82
CA PRO A 182 -0.85 14.81 -1.10
C PRO A 182 -0.07 13.82 -0.23
N THR A 183 -0.56 13.48 0.97
CA THR A 183 0.09 12.53 1.89
C THR A 183 -0.42 11.09 1.74
N GLU A 184 -1.55 10.86 1.05
CA GLU A 184 -2.18 9.54 0.91
C GLU A 184 -1.22 8.47 0.36
N ARG A 185 -0.38 8.83 -0.60
CA ARG A 185 0.63 7.92 -1.19
C ARG A 185 1.68 7.44 -0.18
N LYS A 186 1.85 8.16 0.93
CA LYS A 186 2.75 7.76 2.02
C LYS A 186 2.11 6.71 2.95
N GLY A 187 0.78 6.59 2.95
CA GLY A 187 0.02 5.59 3.72
C GLY A 187 -1.17 6.19 4.46
N PHE A 188 -2.09 5.33 4.93
CA PHE A 188 -3.27 5.79 5.66
C PHE A 188 -2.90 6.48 6.99
N GLY A 189 -1.88 6.02 7.70
CA GLY A 189 -1.39 6.67 8.94
C GLY A 189 -0.98 8.14 8.72
N GLU A 190 -0.41 8.47 7.57
CA GLU A 190 -0.04 9.85 7.22
C GLU A 190 -1.25 10.73 6.94
N THR A 191 -2.39 10.14 6.56
CA THR A 191 -3.66 10.86 6.46
C THR A 191 -4.25 11.15 7.84
N ILE A 192 -4.12 10.22 8.80
CA ILE A 192 -4.46 10.44 10.22
C ILE A 192 -3.60 11.58 10.77
N HIS A 193 -2.28 11.52 10.61
CA HIS A 193 -1.38 12.56 11.11
C HIS A 193 -1.74 13.95 10.58
N LYS A 194 -2.17 14.02 9.31
CA LYS A 194 -2.54 15.29 8.67
C LYS A 194 -3.88 15.85 9.14
N ILE A 195 -4.83 14.99 9.49
CA ILE A 195 -6.16 15.38 9.99
C ILE A 195 -6.10 15.66 11.49
N ASN A 196 -5.51 14.74 12.26
CA ASN A 196 -5.33 14.87 13.70
C ASN A 196 -3.99 14.26 14.14
N GLY A 197 -2.93 15.07 14.11
CA GLY A 197 -1.58 14.65 14.47
C GLY A 197 -1.43 14.11 15.89
N MET A 198 -2.35 14.47 16.81
CA MET A 198 -2.30 14.06 18.22
C MET A 198 -2.66 12.57 18.41
N GLU A 199 -3.48 12.00 17.54
CA GLU A 199 -3.93 10.59 17.62
C GLU A 199 -2.83 9.60 17.24
N CYS A 200 -1.77 10.06 16.55
CA CYS A 200 -0.71 9.20 16.04
C CYS A 200 0.33 8.77 17.08
N ASN A 201 0.24 9.27 18.32
CA ASN A 201 1.22 8.99 19.37
C ASN A 201 0.94 7.70 20.16
N HIS A 202 -0.16 6.99 19.88
CA HIS A 202 -0.66 5.88 20.72
C HIS A 202 -0.37 4.47 20.15
N GLY A 203 0.59 4.32 19.24
CA GLY A 203 1.25 3.04 18.96
C GLY A 203 0.39 1.88 18.44
N ASN A 204 -0.83 2.13 17.94
CA ASN A 204 -1.68 1.07 17.42
C ASN A 204 -1.46 0.91 15.91
N THR A 205 -0.53 0.02 15.55
CA THR A 205 -0.22 -0.34 14.16
C THR A 205 -0.49 -1.83 13.94
N ASP A 206 -1.59 -2.14 13.26
CA ASP A 206 -1.99 -3.50 12.82
C ASP A 206 -1.05 -4.09 11.72
N GLU A 207 0.21 -3.67 11.67
CA GLU A 207 1.16 -4.12 10.65
C GLU A 207 1.81 -5.46 11.01
N VAL A 208 2.05 -6.31 10.01
CA VAL A 208 2.63 -7.66 10.19
C VAL A 208 4.04 -7.60 10.82
N GLU A 209 4.75 -6.48 10.64
CA GLU A 209 6.09 -6.22 11.15
C GLU A 209 6.13 -6.09 12.70
N ASP A 210 5.03 -5.68 13.34
CA ASP A 210 4.98 -5.45 14.80
C ASP A 210 4.74 -6.70 15.65
N ARG A 211 4.52 -7.86 15.01
CA ARG A 211 4.50 -9.16 15.71
C ARG A 211 5.89 -9.66 16.08
N ALA A 212 6.95 -9.03 15.57
CA ALA A 212 8.33 -9.29 15.98
C ALA A 212 8.60 -8.66 17.36
N GLY A 213 9.16 -9.45 18.28
CA GLY A 213 9.58 -8.95 19.60
C GLY A 213 10.64 -7.85 19.51
N THR A 214 10.75 -7.02 20.54
CA THR A 214 11.63 -5.82 20.57
C THR A 214 13.13 -6.12 20.39
N GLY A 215 13.57 -7.37 20.57
CA GLY A 215 14.96 -7.82 20.34
C GLY A 215 15.23 -8.43 18.96
N CYS A 216 14.25 -8.47 18.06
CA CYS A 216 14.38 -9.12 16.76
C CYS A 216 15.17 -8.28 15.75
N LYS A 217 16.34 -8.78 15.32
CA LYS A 217 17.18 -8.11 14.31
C LYS A 217 16.43 -7.83 12.99
N GLY A 218 15.52 -8.72 12.60
CA GLY A 218 14.76 -8.54 11.37
C GLY A 218 13.70 -7.44 11.42
N LYS A 219 13.31 -6.95 12.61
CA LYS A 219 12.27 -5.91 12.78
C LYS A 219 12.62 -4.59 12.06
N THR A 220 13.88 -4.17 12.10
CA THR A 220 14.34 -2.96 11.39
C THR A 220 14.87 -3.25 9.99
N PHE A 221 15.07 -4.52 9.65
CA PHE A 221 15.60 -4.95 8.36
C PHE A 221 14.48 -5.16 7.31
N TYR A 222 13.45 -5.91 7.65
CA TYR A 222 12.34 -6.20 6.75
C TYR A 222 11.33 -5.06 6.76
N THR A 223 11.53 -4.07 5.89
CA THR A 223 10.60 -2.95 5.77
C THR A 223 9.67 -3.10 4.57
N ARG A 224 8.44 -2.61 4.72
CA ARG A 224 7.48 -2.44 3.63
C ARG A 224 8.07 -1.68 2.43
N ALA A 225 8.85 -0.63 2.67
CA ALA A 225 9.48 0.15 1.60
C ALA A 225 10.47 -0.69 0.77
N ALA A 226 11.29 -1.52 1.42
CA ALA A 226 12.20 -2.42 0.74
C ALA A 226 11.45 -3.49 -0.05
N LEU A 227 10.37 -4.05 0.50
CA LEU A 227 9.50 -5.00 -0.21
C LEU A 227 8.93 -4.37 -1.48
N LEU A 228 8.32 -3.19 -1.38
CA LEU A 228 7.70 -2.52 -2.52
C LEU A 228 8.73 -2.18 -3.59
N THR A 229 9.94 -1.80 -3.18
CA THR A 229 11.05 -1.57 -4.12
C THR A 229 11.44 -2.86 -4.84
N ALA A 230 11.55 -3.98 -4.12
CA ALA A 230 11.86 -5.28 -4.72
C ALA A 230 10.74 -5.79 -5.63
N ALA A 231 9.47 -5.62 -5.24
CA ALA A 231 8.30 -6.07 -5.99
C ALA A 231 8.19 -5.42 -7.37
N ARG A 232 8.73 -4.20 -7.57
CA ARG A 232 8.82 -3.57 -8.90
C ARG A 232 9.62 -4.40 -9.91
N ALA A 233 10.58 -5.20 -9.46
CA ALA A 233 11.33 -6.12 -10.33
C ALA A 233 10.54 -7.40 -10.68
N TYR A 234 9.41 -7.64 -10.02
CA TYR A 234 8.56 -8.81 -10.19
C TYR A 234 7.10 -8.41 -10.44
N PRO A 235 6.78 -7.69 -11.52
CA PRO A 235 5.46 -7.07 -11.74
C PRO A 235 4.30 -8.08 -11.88
N ARG A 236 4.60 -9.37 -12.05
CA ARG A 236 3.61 -10.44 -12.05
C ARG A 236 3.19 -10.82 -10.62
N PHE A 237 4.05 -10.69 -9.62
CA PHE A 237 3.76 -11.07 -8.23
C PHE A 237 2.54 -10.30 -7.69
N GLY A 238 1.58 -11.01 -7.08
CA GLY A 238 0.34 -10.40 -6.60
C GLY A 238 -0.56 -9.88 -7.72
N ASN A 239 -0.30 -10.27 -8.97
CA ASN A 239 -1.06 -9.91 -10.16
C ASN A 239 -1.44 -11.19 -10.92
N LEU A 240 -2.41 -11.91 -10.38
CA LEU A 240 -3.08 -13.04 -11.03
C LEU A 240 -4.37 -12.55 -11.71
N ASP A 241 -5.07 -13.47 -12.37
CA ASP A 241 -6.27 -13.24 -13.17
C ASP A 241 -7.43 -12.56 -12.43
N THR A 242 -7.53 -12.73 -11.11
CA THR A 242 -8.54 -12.05 -10.30
C THR A 242 -7.93 -11.44 -9.04
N ALA A 243 -8.55 -10.37 -8.52
CA ALA A 243 -8.17 -9.78 -7.25
C ALA A 243 -8.20 -10.80 -6.08
N LEU A 244 -9.12 -11.78 -6.13
CA LEU A 244 -9.17 -12.87 -5.17
C LEU A 244 -7.90 -13.73 -5.23
N TRP A 245 -7.48 -14.16 -6.43
CA TRP A 245 -6.26 -14.96 -6.59
C TRP A 245 -5.00 -14.16 -6.26
N SER A 246 -4.93 -12.89 -6.63
CA SER A 246 -3.85 -11.99 -6.26
C SER A 246 -3.70 -11.87 -4.74
N LYS A 247 -4.80 -11.64 -4.00
CA LYS A 247 -4.76 -11.58 -2.54
C LYS A 247 -4.41 -12.93 -1.91
N ARG A 248 -4.87 -14.05 -2.46
CA ARG A 248 -4.47 -15.41 -2.02
C ARG A 248 -2.98 -15.66 -2.24
N GLU A 249 -2.41 -15.23 -3.36
CA GLU A 249 -0.97 -15.35 -3.63
C GLU A 249 -0.16 -14.56 -2.60
N ILE A 250 -0.54 -13.29 -2.36
CA ILE A 250 0.14 -12.43 -1.38
C ILE A 250 0.03 -13.03 0.03
N ALA A 251 -1.17 -13.47 0.43
CA ALA A 251 -1.37 -14.14 1.72
C ALA A 251 -0.53 -15.41 1.86
N ALA A 252 -0.42 -16.21 0.80
CA ALA A 252 0.37 -17.44 0.81
C ALA A 252 1.86 -17.12 0.95
N PHE A 253 2.38 -16.16 0.17
CA PHE A 253 3.77 -15.71 0.27
C PHE A 253 4.11 -15.27 1.69
N PHE A 254 3.31 -14.38 2.28
CA PHE A 254 3.56 -13.91 3.64
C PHE A 254 3.39 -15.00 4.70
N ALA A 255 2.48 -15.96 4.52
CA ALA A 255 2.37 -17.11 5.44
C ALA A 255 3.65 -17.94 5.50
N HIS A 256 4.28 -18.18 4.34
CA HIS A 256 5.59 -18.83 4.30
C HIS A 256 6.66 -17.95 4.93
N VAL A 257 6.75 -16.68 4.54
CA VAL A 257 7.76 -15.76 5.07
C VAL A 257 7.69 -15.66 6.59
N THR A 258 6.50 -15.54 7.16
CA THR A 258 6.29 -15.51 8.61
C THR A 258 6.75 -16.78 9.30
N HIS A 259 6.53 -17.94 8.69
CA HIS A 259 7.03 -19.20 9.21
C HIS A 259 8.57 -19.27 9.15
N GLU A 260 9.17 -18.99 7.98
CA GLU A 260 10.62 -19.09 7.77
C GLU A 260 11.44 -18.12 8.64
N THR A 261 10.88 -16.95 8.91
CA THR A 261 11.60 -15.87 9.63
C THR A 261 11.20 -15.76 11.10
N GLY A 262 10.25 -16.58 11.57
CA GLY A 262 9.67 -16.42 12.91
C GLY A 262 9.09 -15.02 13.11
N HIS A 263 8.10 -14.64 12.29
CA HIS A 263 7.49 -13.31 12.29
C HIS A 263 8.49 -12.18 12.02
N PHE A 264 9.29 -12.29 10.95
CA PHE A 264 10.32 -11.32 10.58
C PHE A 264 11.42 -11.14 11.62
N CYS A 265 11.58 -12.08 12.57
CA CYS A 265 12.62 -11.96 13.58
C CYS A 265 14.01 -12.25 13.02
N TYR A 266 14.11 -13.31 12.20
CA TYR A 266 15.38 -13.84 11.69
C TYR A 266 15.64 -13.41 10.25
N VAL A 267 16.82 -12.81 10.04
CA VAL A 267 17.36 -12.51 8.70
C VAL A 267 18.19 -13.69 8.18
N GLU A 268 18.83 -14.41 9.08
CA GLU A 268 19.75 -15.51 8.80
C GLU A 268 19.30 -16.75 9.57
N GLU A 269 19.54 -17.92 8.98
CA GLU A 269 19.42 -19.21 9.65
C GLU A 269 20.25 -19.21 10.94
N ILE A 270 19.74 -19.87 11.99
CA ILE A 270 20.41 -19.94 13.29
C ILE A 270 21.64 -20.84 13.22
N ALA A 271 21.54 -22.02 12.60
CA ALA A 271 22.61 -23.02 12.56
C ALA A 271 23.77 -22.66 11.61
N ARG A 272 23.51 -21.89 10.55
CA ARG A 272 24.52 -21.35 9.61
C ARG A 272 25.46 -22.40 9.02
N ASN A 273 24.91 -23.56 8.64
CA ASN A 273 25.65 -24.63 7.96
C ASN A 273 26.20 -24.16 6.59
N THR A 274 27.08 -24.95 5.98
CA THR A 274 27.79 -24.51 4.76
C THR A 274 26.90 -24.50 3.51
N TYR A 275 26.02 -25.49 3.34
CA TYR A 275 25.15 -25.67 2.16
C TYR A 275 25.88 -25.49 0.82
N CYS A 276 26.99 -26.21 0.66
CA CYS A 276 27.74 -26.26 -0.58
C CYS A 276 27.55 -27.63 -1.24
N SER A 277 26.98 -27.64 -2.44
CA SER A 277 26.94 -28.82 -3.30
C SER A 277 27.94 -28.63 -4.45
N PRO A 278 28.84 -29.58 -4.72
CA PRO A 278 29.73 -29.50 -5.88
C PRO A 278 28.97 -29.20 -7.16
N SER A 279 29.42 -28.18 -7.92
CA SER A 279 28.78 -27.75 -9.16
C SER A 279 29.79 -26.98 -10.02
N SER A 280 29.85 -27.29 -11.31
CA SER A 280 30.63 -26.52 -12.28
C SER A 280 29.96 -25.19 -12.64
N GLN A 281 28.62 -25.16 -12.66
CA GLN A 281 27.85 -23.97 -13.02
C GLN A 281 27.78 -22.94 -11.88
N TYR A 282 27.67 -23.43 -10.64
CA TYR A 282 27.55 -22.59 -9.45
C TYR A 282 28.58 -23.02 -8.39
N PRO A 283 29.89 -22.88 -8.66
CA PRO A 283 30.92 -23.34 -7.74
C PRO A 283 30.84 -22.61 -6.40
N CYS A 284 31.11 -23.34 -5.32
CA CYS A 284 31.20 -22.74 -3.99
C CYS A 284 32.45 -21.88 -3.90
N ALA A 285 32.29 -20.61 -3.55
CA ALA A 285 33.42 -19.72 -3.34
C ALA A 285 34.17 -20.11 -2.04
N PRO A 286 35.52 -20.10 -2.03
CA PRO A 286 36.29 -20.38 -0.83
C PRO A 286 35.87 -19.53 0.37
N GLY A 287 35.68 -20.17 1.52
CA GLY A 287 35.29 -19.50 2.78
C GLY A 287 33.83 -18.99 2.82
N LYS A 288 33.02 -19.21 1.79
CA LYS A 288 31.61 -18.79 1.77
C LYS A 288 30.65 -19.91 2.17
N LYS A 289 29.55 -19.50 2.79
CA LYS A 289 28.46 -20.38 3.24
C LYS A 289 27.12 -19.89 2.69
N TYR A 290 26.29 -20.84 2.30
CA TYR A 290 25.01 -20.62 1.62
C TYR A 290 23.82 -21.08 2.46
N TYR A 291 23.91 -20.91 3.79
CA TYR A 291 22.78 -21.08 4.70
C TYR A 291 21.65 -20.09 4.42
N GLY A 292 20.47 -20.38 4.98
CA GLY A 292 19.26 -19.61 4.79
C GLY A 292 19.43 -18.13 5.10
N ARG A 293 19.12 -17.27 4.13
CA ARG A 293 19.00 -15.82 4.37
C ARG A 293 17.74 -15.23 3.72
N GLY A 294 17.25 -14.16 4.34
CA GLY A 294 16.12 -13.39 3.84
C GLY A 294 14.76 -14.06 4.08
N PRO A 295 13.70 -13.54 3.42
CA PRO A 295 12.31 -13.81 3.80
C PRO A 295 11.85 -15.24 3.50
N ILE A 296 12.51 -15.97 2.59
CA ILE A 296 12.21 -17.38 2.30
C ILE A 296 13.37 -18.32 2.64
N GLN A 297 14.38 -17.82 3.38
CA GLN A 297 15.59 -18.57 3.73
C GLN A 297 16.27 -19.21 2.50
N LEU A 298 16.70 -18.36 1.55
CA LEU A 298 17.42 -18.80 0.35
C LEU A 298 18.65 -19.62 0.77
N THR A 299 18.73 -20.87 0.32
CA THR A 299 19.74 -21.84 0.78
C THR A 299 20.38 -22.56 -0.41
N TRP A 300 21.65 -22.97 -0.29
CA TRP A 300 22.50 -23.63 -1.30
C TRP A 300 23.13 -22.74 -2.37
N ASN A 301 24.40 -23.02 -2.69
CA ASN A 301 25.20 -22.32 -3.71
C ASN A 301 24.49 -22.17 -5.06
N TYR A 302 23.82 -23.21 -5.56
CA TYR A 302 23.13 -23.14 -6.85
C TYR A 302 21.94 -22.17 -6.84
N ASN A 303 21.22 -22.05 -5.73
CA ASN A 303 20.13 -21.09 -5.59
C ASN A 303 20.67 -19.66 -5.47
N TYR A 304 21.72 -19.46 -4.67
CA TYR A 304 22.41 -18.18 -4.56
C TYR A 304 22.96 -17.70 -5.90
N GLY A 305 23.65 -18.57 -6.64
CA GLY A 305 24.20 -18.23 -7.96
C GLY A 305 23.10 -17.92 -8.99
N ALA A 306 22.05 -18.73 -9.05
CA ALA A 306 20.94 -18.51 -9.98
C ALA A 306 20.13 -17.24 -9.63
N CYS A 307 19.87 -16.99 -8.36
CA CYS A 307 19.18 -15.80 -7.88
C CYS A 307 20.02 -14.53 -8.08
N GLY A 308 21.32 -14.61 -7.80
CA GLY A 308 22.28 -13.54 -7.99
C GLY A 308 22.33 -13.07 -9.44
N LYS A 309 22.45 -14.03 -10.38
CA LYS A 309 22.39 -13.76 -11.82
C LYS A 309 21.08 -13.07 -12.23
N ALA A 310 19.95 -13.50 -11.70
CA ALA A 310 18.64 -12.92 -12.03
C ALA A 310 18.41 -11.51 -11.45
N ASN A 311 19.14 -11.14 -10.40
CA ASN A 311 18.92 -9.90 -9.65
C ASN A 311 20.13 -8.95 -9.65
N ASN A 312 21.14 -9.25 -10.47
CA ASN A 312 22.36 -8.47 -10.61
C ASN A 312 23.15 -8.31 -9.29
N PHE A 313 23.38 -9.41 -8.58
CA PHE A 313 24.33 -9.46 -7.46
C PHE A 313 25.17 -10.74 -7.51
N ASP A 314 26.38 -10.73 -6.96
CA ASP A 314 27.22 -11.92 -6.89
C ASP A 314 26.79 -12.81 -5.71
N GLY A 315 25.89 -13.75 -5.98
CA GLY A 315 25.41 -14.68 -4.97
C GLY A 315 26.45 -15.71 -4.53
N LEU A 316 27.49 -15.97 -5.33
CA LEU A 316 28.51 -16.98 -5.01
C LEU A 316 29.62 -16.40 -4.15
N LYS A 317 30.17 -15.25 -4.53
CA LYS A 317 31.26 -14.58 -3.80
C LYS A 317 30.76 -13.63 -2.71
N ASN A 318 29.50 -13.20 -2.76
CA ASN A 318 28.91 -12.31 -1.74
C ASN A 318 27.51 -12.77 -1.29
N PRO A 319 27.33 -14.01 -0.81
CA PRO A 319 26.02 -14.48 -0.33
C PRO A 319 25.51 -13.67 0.88
N ASP A 320 26.40 -13.07 1.66
CA ASP A 320 26.08 -12.26 2.85
C ASP A 320 25.30 -10.98 2.50
N ILE A 321 25.33 -10.53 1.25
CA ILE A 321 24.56 -9.35 0.81
C ILE A 321 23.05 -9.52 1.04
N VAL A 322 22.55 -10.76 0.99
CA VAL A 322 21.14 -11.09 1.24
C VAL A 322 20.74 -10.76 2.69
N ALA A 323 21.68 -10.78 3.64
CA ALA A 323 21.42 -10.39 5.04
C ALA A 323 21.78 -8.93 5.35
N LYS A 324 22.39 -8.21 4.41
CA LYS A 324 22.85 -6.82 4.60
C LYS A 324 22.02 -5.79 3.84
N ASN A 325 21.29 -6.21 2.82
CA ASN A 325 20.46 -5.33 2.00
C ASN A 325 19.03 -5.86 1.90
N ALA A 326 18.09 -5.17 2.52
CA ALA A 326 16.69 -5.57 2.59
C ALA A 326 16.01 -5.68 1.22
N VAL A 327 16.36 -4.82 0.26
CA VAL A 327 15.81 -4.89 -1.11
C VAL A 327 16.29 -6.17 -1.80
N ILE A 328 17.57 -6.53 -1.63
CA ILE A 328 18.12 -7.77 -2.18
C ILE A 328 17.49 -8.98 -1.48
N ALA A 329 17.31 -8.95 -0.15
CA ALA A 329 16.60 -9.98 0.60
C ALA A 329 15.19 -10.22 0.05
N TRP A 330 14.42 -9.16 -0.16
CA TRP A 330 13.08 -9.30 -0.74
C TRP A 330 13.10 -9.81 -2.18
N LYS A 331 14.08 -9.37 -2.98
CA LYS A 331 14.28 -9.90 -4.34
C LYS A 331 14.56 -11.40 -4.33
N THR A 332 15.30 -11.95 -3.36
CA THR A 332 15.54 -13.40 -3.30
C THR A 332 14.27 -14.19 -2.99
N GLY A 333 13.45 -13.70 -2.06
CA GLY A 333 12.14 -14.29 -1.74
C GLY A 333 11.20 -14.28 -2.93
N LEU A 334 11.07 -13.13 -3.59
CA LEU A 334 10.23 -12.96 -4.78
C LEU A 334 10.75 -13.79 -5.96
N TRP A 335 12.07 -13.83 -6.19
CA TRP A 335 12.67 -14.68 -7.22
C TRP A 335 12.28 -16.15 -7.04
N PHE A 336 12.48 -16.69 -5.83
CA PHE A 336 12.15 -18.07 -5.52
C PHE A 336 10.66 -18.32 -5.67
N TRP A 337 9.82 -17.42 -5.14
CA TRP A 337 8.37 -17.52 -5.26
C TRP A 337 7.93 -17.60 -6.72
N MET A 338 8.37 -16.65 -7.54
CA MET A 338 7.96 -16.54 -8.94
C MET A 338 8.45 -17.72 -9.78
N LYS A 339 9.65 -18.23 -9.51
CA LYS A 339 10.25 -19.36 -10.23
C LYS A 339 9.66 -20.70 -9.81
N SER A 340 9.51 -20.92 -8.50
CA SER A 340 9.23 -22.25 -7.94
C SER A 340 7.79 -22.40 -7.51
N VAL A 341 7.22 -21.42 -6.81
CA VAL A 341 5.97 -21.55 -6.04
C VAL A 341 4.74 -21.04 -6.79
N ARG A 342 4.84 -19.89 -7.46
CA ARG A 342 3.72 -19.29 -8.21
C ARG A 342 3.01 -20.27 -9.16
N PRO A 343 3.70 -21.16 -9.91
CA PRO A 343 3.04 -22.08 -10.82
C PRO A 343 2.00 -22.99 -10.13
N VAL A 344 2.14 -23.25 -8.83
CA VAL A 344 1.25 -24.14 -8.06
C VAL A 344 0.27 -23.41 -7.14
N VAL A 345 0.28 -22.06 -7.09
CA VAL A 345 -0.62 -21.28 -6.20
C VAL A 345 -2.10 -21.63 -6.42
N LYS A 346 -2.52 -21.85 -7.68
CA LYS A 346 -3.90 -22.21 -8.00
C LYS A 346 -4.29 -23.64 -7.62
N GLN A 347 -3.32 -24.49 -7.27
CA GLN A 347 -3.59 -25.85 -6.77
C GLN A 347 -3.95 -25.85 -5.26
N GLY A 348 -3.74 -24.73 -4.57
CA GLY A 348 -4.02 -24.55 -3.14
C GLY A 348 -2.76 -24.32 -2.30
N PHE A 349 -2.92 -23.78 -1.09
CA PHE A 349 -1.80 -23.45 -0.20
C PHE A 349 -0.98 -24.68 0.21
N GLY A 350 -1.57 -25.88 0.24
CA GLY A 350 -0.83 -27.13 0.46
C GLY A 350 0.20 -27.41 -0.62
N ALA A 351 -0.08 -27.05 -1.88
CA ALA A 351 0.88 -27.19 -2.97
C ALA A 351 2.03 -26.19 -2.85
N THR A 352 1.79 -24.98 -2.30
CA THR A 352 2.85 -24.01 -2.04
C THR A 352 3.76 -24.47 -0.90
N ILE A 353 3.21 -25.09 0.16
CA ILE A 353 4.00 -25.75 1.21
C ILE A 353 4.90 -26.83 0.63
N ARG A 354 4.35 -27.75 -0.18
CA ARG A 354 5.14 -28.79 -0.87
C ARG A 354 6.33 -28.23 -1.65
N ARG A 355 6.16 -27.03 -2.21
CA ARG A 355 7.18 -26.41 -3.05
C ARG A 355 8.25 -25.65 -2.26
N VAL A 356 7.88 -25.08 -1.13
CA VAL A 356 8.80 -24.42 -0.20
C VAL A 356 9.60 -25.47 0.58
N ASN A 357 8.91 -26.44 1.18
CA ASN A 357 9.53 -27.54 1.90
C ASN A 357 8.68 -28.81 1.85
N GLY A 358 8.90 -29.63 0.83
CA GLY A 358 8.15 -30.87 0.61
C GLY A 358 8.28 -31.90 1.74
N GLY A 359 9.35 -31.84 2.53
CA GLY A 359 9.59 -32.73 3.66
C GLY A 359 8.64 -32.52 4.84
N GLU A 360 7.92 -31.40 4.91
CA GLU A 360 6.92 -31.15 5.96
C GLU A 360 5.59 -31.87 5.71
N CYS A 361 5.30 -32.17 4.45
CA CYS A 361 4.04 -32.74 4.01
C CYS A 361 3.96 -34.25 4.26
N ASN A 362 2.77 -34.82 4.07
CA ASN A 362 2.49 -36.26 4.22
C ASN A 362 2.89 -36.82 5.60
N GLY A 363 2.72 -36.02 6.65
CA GLY A 363 3.06 -36.39 8.03
C GLY A 363 4.52 -36.13 8.44
N GLY A 364 5.36 -35.55 7.57
CA GLY A 364 6.76 -35.28 7.90
C GLY A 364 6.95 -34.23 9.01
N SER A 365 6.16 -33.15 8.99
CA SER A 365 6.09 -32.20 10.10
C SER A 365 4.69 -31.57 10.22
N PRO A 366 3.73 -32.29 10.86
CA PRO A 366 2.36 -31.80 11.00
C PRO A 366 2.26 -30.44 11.70
N ALA A 367 3.13 -30.19 12.68
CA ALA A 367 3.17 -28.93 13.41
C ALA A 367 3.61 -27.74 12.52
N ALA A 368 4.59 -27.93 11.64
CA ALA A 368 5.05 -26.89 10.73
C ALA A 368 3.98 -26.53 9.69
N VAL A 369 3.37 -27.56 9.09
CA VAL A 369 2.23 -27.39 8.17
C VAL A 369 1.10 -26.63 8.86
N ALA A 370 0.69 -27.06 10.05
CA ALA A 370 -0.38 -26.41 10.81
C ALA A 370 -0.08 -24.94 11.10
N ALA A 371 1.17 -24.60 11.45
CA ALA A 371 1.61 -23.22 11.67
C ALA A 371 1.48 -22.38 10.39
N ARG A 372 1.96 -22.87 9.24
CA ARG A 372 1.83 -22.17 7.95
C ARG A 372 0.36 -21.94 7.59
N VAL A 373 -0.48 -22.97 7.75
CA VAL A 373 -1.93 -22.88 7.49
C VAL A 373 -2.60 -21.86 8.41
N LYS A 374 -2.19 -21.80 9.69
CA LYS A 374 -2.68 -20.79 10.64
C LYS A 374 -2.36 -19.37 10.15
N TYR A 375 -1.14 -19.10 9.70
CA TYR A 375 -0.77 -17.80 9.16
C TYR A 375 -1.54 -17.47 7.88
N TYR A 376 -1.66 -18.43 6.96
CA TYR A 376 -2.39 -18.23 5.70
C TYR A 376 -3.86 -17.86 5.94
N ARG A 377 -4.55 -18.57 6.85
CA ARG A 377 -5.92 -18.24 7.25
C ARG A 377 -6.02 -16.85 7.86
N ALA A 378 -5.06 -16.46 8.71
CA ALA A 378 -5.04 -15.13 9.30
C ALA A 378 -4.90 -14.03 8.24
N TYR A 379 -3.98 -14.17 7.29
CA TYR A 379 -3.81 -13.18 6.22
C TYR A 379 -4.98 -13.14 5.25
N CYS A 380 -5.61 -14.28 4.93
CA CYS A 380 -6.84 -14.29 4.17
C CYS A 380 -7.97 -13.51 4.88
N ARG A 381 -8.10 -13.65 6.21
CA ARG A 381 -9.06 -12.86 6.99
C ARG A 381 -8.76 -11.36 6.94
N SER A 382 -7.49 -10.96 7.08
CA SER A 382 -7.08 -9.55 6.95
C SER A 382 -7.40 -8.98 5.57
N PHE A 383 -7.37 -9.80 4.51
CA PHE A 383 -7.77 -9.39 3.17
C PHE A 383 -9.29 -9.45 2.90
N GLY A 384 -10.08 -9.96 3.85
CA GLY A 384 -11.52 -10.18 3.69
C GLY A 384 -11.85 -11.26 2.66
N ILE A 385 -11.02 -12.30 2.51
CA ILE A 385 -11.21 -13.36 1.52
C ILE A 385 -11.24 -14.76 2.15
N THR A 386 -11.83 -15.72 1.45
CA THR A 386 -11.74 -17.14 1.81
C THR A 386 -10.41 -17.74 1.32
N PRO A 387 -9.78 -18.65 2.09
CA PRO A 387 -8.49 -19.25 1.74
C PRO A 387 -8.58 -20.25 0.56
N GLY A 388 -9.77 -20.70 0.18
CA GLY A 388 -9.95 -21.71 -0.86
C GLY A 388 -9.68 -23.14 -0.36
N PRO A 389 -9.77 -24.14 -1.25
CA PRO A 389 -9.54 -25.56 -0.93
C PRO A 389 -8.04 -25.90 -0.85
N ASN A 390 -7.74 -27.14 -0.47
CA ASN A 390 -6.39 -27.75 -0.52
C ASN A 390 -5.32 -26.92 0.21
N ILE A 391 -5.65 -26.41 1.39
CA ILE A 391 -4.74 -25.53 2.13
C ILE A 391 -3.68 -26.28 2.93
N SER A 392 -3.83 -27.60 3.12
CA SER A 392 -2.85 -28.45 3.79
C SER A 392 -2.17 -29.39 2.81
N CYS A 393 -1.02 -29.87 3.24
CA CYS A 393 -0.36 -31.09 2.81
C CYS A 393 0.01 -31.85 4.10
#